data_AF-A0A126NUG3-F1
#
_entry.id   AF-A0A126NUG3-F1
#
_cell.length_a   1.000
_cell.length_b   1.000
_cell.length_c   1.000
_cell.angle_alpha   90.00
_cell.angle_beta   90.00
_cell.angle_gamma   90.00
#
_symmetry.space_group_name_H-M   'P 1'
#
loop_
_entity.id
_entity.type
_entity.pdbx_description
1 polymer ?
#
loop_
_entity_poly.entity_id
_entity_poly.type
_entity_poly.pdbx_seq_one_letter_code
_entity_poly.pdbx_strand_id
1 'polypeptide(L)'
;MLAIQGLKCIYDTGARGWAIELVLGGEGDEAVRRFDVDGADDAEMLIEAFDDSTSATFDPATGEIVFAYEYAELDEDEEDEDEEDEGDEDGEEEVSEDETAENEEKKVHA
;
A
#
# COMPACT_ATOMS: atom_id res chain seq x y z
N MET A 1 17.92 -14.62 1.33
CA MET A 1 16.74 -14.31 0.52
C MET A 1 16.54 -15.38 -0.54
N LEU A 2 15.30 -15.71 -0.86
CA LEU A 2 14.87 -16.67 -1.88
C LEU A 2 14.24 -15.90 -3.04
N ALA A 3 14.55 -16.24 -4.28
CA ALA A 3 13.97 -15.56 -5.44
C ALA A 3 12.49 -15.95 -5.57
N ILE A 4 11.61 -14.96 -5.79
CA ILE A 4 10.20 -15.21 -6.04
C ILE A 4 10.04 -15.45 -7.54
N GLN A 5 9.64 -16.66 -7.92
CA GLN A 5 9.39 -17.05 -9.31
C GLN A 5 7.96 -16.73 -9.77
N GLY A 6 7.04 -16.58 -8.82
CA GLY A 6 5.67 -16.22 -9.11
C GLY A 6 4.85 -16.00 -7.85
N LEU A 7 3.72 -15.32 -8.04
CA LEU A 7 2.78 -14.95 -7.00
C LEU A 7 1.38 -15.41 -7.44
N LYS A 8 0.63 -16.04 -6.53
CA LYS A 8 -0.77 -16.44 -6.75
C LYS A 8 -1.67 -15.74 -5.74
N CYS A 9 -2.67 -15.04 -6.25
CA CYS A 9 -3.77 -14.52 -5.43
C CYS A 9 -4.86 -15.57 -5.27
N ILE A 10 -5.29 -15.79 -4.02
CA ILE A 10 -6.23 -16.85 -3.67
C ILE A 10 -7.32 -16.27 -2.76
N TYR A 11 -8.57 -16.38 -3.18
CA TYR A 11 -9.70 -16.25 -2.28
C TYR A 11 -9.98 -17.61 -1.61
N ASP A 12 -9.66 -17.73 -0.32
CA ASP A 12 -9.91 -18.93 0.47
C ASP A 12 -11.37 -18.97 0.92
N THR A 13 -12.15 -19.85 0.30
CA THR A 13 -13.57 -20.01 0.64
C THR A 13 -13.81 -20.62 2.03
N GLY A 14 -12.82 -21.33 2.59
CA GLY A 14 -12.88 -21.92 3.94
C GLY A 14 -12.64 -20.88 5.02
N ALA A 15 -11.62 -20.05 4.85
CA ALA A 15 -11.32 -18.92 5.75
C ALA A 15 -12.18 -17.68 5.47
N ARG A 16 -12.81 -17.63 4.29
CA ARG A 16 -13.56 -16.48 3.75
C ARG A 16 -12.69 -15.22 3.66
N GLY A 17 -11.43 -15.38 3.26
CA GLY A 17 -10.42 -14.32 3.22
C GLY A 17 -9.50 -14.41 2.00
N TRP A 18 -8.68 -13.38 1.82
CA TRP A 18 -7.69 -13.32 0.74
C TRP A 18 -6.32 -13.77 1.25
N ALA A 19 -5.56 -14.39 0.36
CA ALA A 19 -4.21 -14.83 0.65
C ALA A 19 -3.34 -14.76 -0.60
N ILE A 20 -2.05 -14.57 -0.37
CA ILE A 20 -1.02 -14.64 -1.39
C ILE A 20 -0.17 -15.90 -1.17
N GLU A 21 0.12 -16.59 -2.25
CA GLU A 21 1.07 -17.71 -2.28
C GLU A 21 2.26 -17.37 -3.18
N LEU A 22 3.45 -17.37 -2.60
CA LEU A 22 4.72 -17.20 -3.29
C LEU A 22 5.27 -18.55 -3.72
N VAL A 23 5.67 -18.63 -4.98
CA VAL A 23 6.50 -19.72 -5.51
C VAL A 23 7.95 -19.26 -5.43
N LEU A 24 8.74 -19.94 -4.61
CA LEU A 24 10.12 -19.57 -4.29
C LEU A 24 11.08 -20.52 -5.00
N GLY A 25 12.06 -19.93 -5.69
CA GLY A 25 13.14 -20.63 -6.35
C GLY A 25 14.42 -20.61 -5.53
N GLY A 26 15.01 -21.79 -5.32
CA GLY A 26 16.34 -21.98 -4.75
C GLY A 26 17.09 -23.13 -5.43
N GLU A 27 18.39 -23.26 -5.15
CA GLU A 27 19.27 -24.26 -5.75
C GLU A 27 18.87 -25.69 -5.32
N GLY A 28 17.90 -26.28 -6.02
CA GLY A 28 17.49 -27.69 -5.89
C GLY A 28 16.08 -27.96 -5.37
N ASP A 29 15.35 -26.97 -4.82
CA ASP A 29 14.01 -27.16 -4.26
C ASP A 29 13.07 -25.99 -4.60
N GLU A 30 11.86 -26.33 -5.07
CA GLU A 30 10.76 -25.40 -5.27
C GLU A 30 9.97 -25.33 -3.95
N ALA A 31 10.01 -24.18 -3.29
CA ALA A 31 9.33 -23.96 -2.02
C ALA A 31 8.10 -23.07 -2.24
N VAL A 32 7.03 -23.34 -1.50
CA VAL A 32 5.79 -22.55 -1.56
C VAL A 32 5.53 -21.92 -0.21
N ARG A 33 5.25 -20.61 -0.20
CA ARG A 33 4.92 -19.88 1.03
C ARG A 33 3.60 -19.14 0.88
N ARG A 34 2.67 -19.41 1.79
CA ARG A 34 1.36 -18.74 1.85
C ARG A 34 1.30 -17.79 3.04
N PHE A 35 0.65 -16.65 2.85
CA PHE A 35 0.26 -15.73 3.91
C PHE A 35 -1.09 -15.08 3.58
N ASP A 36 -1.85 -14.74 4.62
CA ASP A 36 -3.14 -14.07 4.48
C ASP A 36 -2.92 -12.56 4.31
N VAL A 37 -3.83 -11.90 3.59
CA VAL A 37 -3.84 -10.43 3.38
C VAL A 37 -5.21 -9.88 3.75
N ASP A 38 -5.29 -8.60 4.14
CA ASP A 38 -6.48 -8.07 4.80
C ASP A 38 -7.65 -7.85 3.81
N GLY A 39 -7.35 -7.74 2.52
CA GLY A 39 -8.37 -7.51 1.49
C GLY A 39 -7.91 -7.80 0.06
N ALA A 40 -8.83 -7.57 -0.87
CA ALA A 40 -8.53 -7.63 -2.30
C ALA A 40 -7.56 -6.53 -2.72
N ASP A 41 -7.70 -5.33 -2.14
CA ASP A 41 -6.86 -4.17 -2.43
C ASP A 41 -5.39 -4.44 -2.07
N ASP A 42 -5.11 -5.01 -0.90
CA ASP A 42 -3.75 -5.43 -0.51
C ASP A 42 -3.17 -6.49 -1.45
N ALA A 43 -4.01 -7.44 -1.88
CA ALA A 43 -3.60 -8.46 -2.83
C ALA A 43 -3.23 -7.85 -4.18
N GLU A 44 -4.04 -6.91 -4.67
CA GLU A 44 -3.81 -6.17 -5.91
C GLU A 44 -2.53 -5.35 -5.83
N MET A 45 -2.33 -4.58 -4.75
CA MET A 45 -1.09 -3.81 -4.54
C MET A 45 0.17 -4.67 -4.56
N LEU A 46 0.13 -5.86 -3.96
CA LEU A 46 1.27 -6.79 -3.97
C LEU A 46 1.53 -7.40 -5.35
N ILE A 47 0.47 -7.66 -6.12
CA ILE A 47 0.59 -8.16 -7.50
C ILE A 47 1.20 -7.07 -8.39
N GLU A 48 0.69 -5.85 -8.31
CA GLU A 48 1.22 -4.71 -9.06
C GLU A 48 2.69 -4.46 -8.73
N ALA A 49 3.04 -4.43 -7.44
CA ALA A 49 4.43 -4.26 -7.02
C ALA A 49 5.35 -5.36 -7.56
N PHE A 50 4.87 -6.61 -7.62
CA PHE A 50 5.61 -7.73 -8.20
C PHE A 50 5.78 -7.60 -9.71
N ASP A 51 4.70 -7.31 -10.43
CA ASP A 51 4.69 -7.19 -11.89
C ASP A 51 5.53 -6.00 -12.39
N ASP A 52 5.54 -4.89 -11.64
CA ASP A 52 6.35 -3.71 -11.95
C ASP A 52 7.82 -3.86 -11.54
N SER A 53 8.14 -4.81 -10.65
CA SER A 53 9.51 -5.01 -10.17
C SER A 53 10.39 -5.70 -11.21
N THR A 54 11.65 -5.27 -11.28
CA THR A 54 12.69 -5.95 -12.05
C THR A 54 13.07 -7.28 -11.42
N SER A 55 13.03 -7.36 -10.08
CA SER A 55 13.19 -8.60 -9.35
C SER A 55 12.51 -8.54 -7.99
N ALA A 56 12.08 -9.70 -7.49
CA ALA A 56 11.49 -9.82 -6.17
C ALA A 56 12.11 -10.99 -5.39
N THR A 57 12.34 -10.79 -4.10
CA THR A 57 12.90 -11.80 -3.20
C THR A 57 12.20 -11.85 -1.85
N PHE A 58 12.17 -13.02 -1.22
CA PHE A 58 11.59 -13.24 0.10
C PHE A 58 12.69 -13.56 1.12
N ASP A 59 12.68 -12.90 2.27
CA ASP A 59 13.52 -13.26 3.41
C ASP A 59 12.73 -14.10 4.43
N PRO A 60 13.01 -15.41 4.55
CA PRO A 60 12.30 -16.27 5.50
C PRO A 60 12.63 -15.97 6.98
N ALA A 61 13.72 -15.26 7.28
CA ALA A 61 14.09 -14.94 8.66
C ALA A 61 13.27 -13.76 9.21
N THR A 62 13.02 -12.74 8.37
CA THR A 62 12.24 -11.55 8.75
C THR A 62 10.78 -11.64 8.31
N GLY A 63 10.48 -12.44 7.29
CA GLY A 63 9.17 -12.51 6.66
C GLY A 63 8.93 -11.40 5.63
N GLU A 64 9.97 -10.69 5.19
CA GLU A 64 9.86 -9.56 4.28
C GLU A 64 9.90 -9.99 2.82
N ILE A 65 9.16 -9.26 1.97
CA ILE A 65 9.26 -9.33 0.51
C ILE A 65 9.92 -8.04 0.05
N VAL A 66 10.98 -8.16 -0.75
CA VAL A 66 11.73 -7.04 -1.30
C VAL A 66 11.52 -7.01 -2.80
N PHE A 67 10.96 -5.91 -3.29
CA PHE A 67 10.80 -5.60 -4.71
C PHE A 67 11.89 -4.61 -5.13
N ALA A 68 12.64 -4.93 -6.17
CA ALA A 68 13.69 -4.08 -6.73
C ALA A 68 13.28 -3.59 -8.13
N TYR A 69 13.50 -2.32 -8.40
CA TYR A 69 13.09 -1.63 -9.63
C TYR A 69 14.33 -1.05 -10.33
N GLU A 70 14.39 -1.13 -11.66
CA GLU A 70 15.55 -0.71 -12.47
C GLU A 70 15.84 0.81 -12.44
N TYR A 71 14.97 1.62 -11.84
CA TYR A 71 15.09 3.09 -11.76
C TYR A 71 15.92 3.59 -10.56
N ALA A 72 16.60 2.72 -9.82
CA ALA A 72 17.39 3.12 -8.65
C ALA A 72 18.84 3.58 -8.97
N GLU A 73 19.12 4.02 -10.19
CA GLU A 73 20.18 5.00 -10.45
C GLU A 73 19.53 6.39 -10.35
N LEU A 74 19.22 6.82 -9.13
CA LEU A 74 19.13 8.26 -8.84
C LEU A 74 20.55 8.79 -9.02
N ASP A 75 20.85 9.36 -10.18
CA ASP A 75 21.95 10.33 -10.27
C ASP A 75 21.68 11.36 -9.17
N GLU A 76 22.50 11.36 -8.12
CA GLU A 76 22.47 12.31 -6.99
C GLU A 76 22.91 13.74 -7.43
N ASP A 77 22.53 14.16 -8.63
CA ASP A 77 22.87 15.48 -9.21
C ASP A 77 21.60 16.34 -9.41
N GLU A 78 20.62 16.28 -8.50
CA GLU A 78 19.73 17.42 -8.29
C GLU A 78 20.40 18.34 -7.25
N GLU A 79 21.32 19.19 -7.75
CA GLU A 79 21.80 20.36 -7.01
C GLU A 79 20.58 21.23 -6.61
N ASP A 80 20.34 21.34 -5.31
CA ASP A 80 19.38 22.21 -4.63
C ASP A 80 19.55 23.72 -4.98
N GLU A 81 18.50 24.50 -4.65
CA GLU A 81 18.40 25.98 -4.48
C GLU A 81 18.01 26.76 -5.78
N ASP A 82 16.81 27.36 -5.91
CA ASP A 82 16.27 28.44 -5.08
C ASP A 82 14.71 28.49 -5.07
N GLU A 83 14.11 28.38 -3.88
CA GLU A 83 12.75 28.90 -3.60
C GLU A 83 12.86 30.41 -3.30
N GLU A 84 12.59 31.27 -4.28
CA GLU A 84 12.37 32.70 -4.00
C GLU A 84 10.93 32.91 -3.48
N ASP A 85 10.84 32.95 -2.15
CA ASP A 85 9.76 33.53 -1.35
C ASP A 85 9.72 35.06 -1.50
N GLU A 86 8.73 35.58 -2.21
CA GLU A 86 8.33 36.99 -2.16
C GLU A 86 6.80 37.05 -1.95
N GLY A 87 6.42 37.29 -0.70
CA GLY A 87 5.05 37.24 -0.22
C GLY A 87 4.11 38.33 -0.74
N ASP A 88 2.82 38.13 -0.48
CA ASP A 88 1.83 39.18 -0.40
C ASP A 88 0.92 38.87 0.81
N GLU A 89 1.22 39.56 1.91
CA GLU A 89 0.29 39.74 3.02
C GLU A 89 -0.83 40.67 2.57
N ASP A 90 -2.08 40.32 2.92
CA ASP A 90 -3.10 41.22 3.48
C ASP A 90 -4.50 41.00 2.88
N GLY A 91 -5.45 40.64 3.75
CA GLY A 91 -6.84 40.43 3.37
C GLY A 91 -7.70 39.89 4.52
N GLU A 92 -7.64 40.58 5.65
CA GLU A 92 -8.33 40.33 6.92
C GLU A 92 -9.87 40.07 6.85
N GLU A 93 -10.33 39.38 7.90
CA GLU A 93 -11.66 39.40 8.59
C GLU A 93 -12.80 38.43 8.20
N GLU A 94 -12.88 37.34 8.98
CA GLU A 94 -13.96 37.00 9.95
C GLU A 94 -15.43 37.31 9.60
N VAL A 95 -16.30 36.28 9.64
CA VAL A 95 -17.50 36.24 10.50
C VAL A 95 -18.07 34.82 10.61
N SER A 96 -18.02 34.30 11.84
CA SER A 96 -18.78 33.15 12.34
C SER A 96 -19.93 33.66 13.21
N GLU A 97 -21.17 33.28 12.91
CA GLU A 97 -22.35 33.25 13.81
C GLU A 97 -23.45 32.42 13.09
N ASP A 98 -23.55 31.12 13.38
CA ASP A 98 -24.55 30.47 14.26
C ASP A 98 -26.02 30.78 13.88
N GLU A 99 -26.82 29.74 13.57
CA GLU A 99 -28.14 29.57 14.21
C GLU A 99 -28.54 28.08 14.21
N THR A 100 -28.53 27.53 15.42
CA THR A 100 -29.25 26.34 15.87
C THR A 100 -30.69 26.20 15.31
N ALA A 101 -31.08 24.96 14.96
CA ALA A 101 -32.49 24.57 14.94
C ALA A 101 -32.63 23.20 15.60
N GLU A 102 -33.02 23.24 16.87
CA GLU A 102 -33.51 22.10 17.63
C GLU A 102 -34.86 21.58 17.07
N ASN A 103 -35.18 20.35 17.51
CA ASN A 103 -36.54 19.77 17.64
C ASN A 103 -37.08 19.02 16.40
N GLU A 104 -37.62 17.79 16.47
CA GLU A 104 -38.33 17.14 17.58
C GLU A 104 -38.49 15.62 17.31
N GLU A 105 -38.41 14.80 18.37
CA GLU A 105 -38.68 13.36 18.36
C GLU A 105 -40.11 13.02 17.87
N LYS A 106 -40.28 11.93 17.09
CA LYS A 106 -41.47 11.07 17.26
C LYS A 106 -41.21 9.59 17.00
N LYS A 107 -40.99 8.91 18.12
CA LYS A 107 -41.21 7.49 18.38
C LYS A 107 -42.64 7.07 17.98
N VAL A 108 -42.79 6.00 17.19
CA VAL A 108 -43.89 5.04 17.39
C VAL A 108 -43.37 3.63 17.22
N HIS A 109 -43.38 2.93 18.34
CA HIS A 109 -43.24 1.49 18.49
C HIS A 109 -44.66 0.97 18.80
N ALA A 110 -45.20 0.06 17.99
CA ALA A 110 -46.19 -0.97 18.34
C ALA A 110 -46.51 -1.79 17.09
#